data_AF-A0A346XTN4-F1
#
_entry.id   AF-A0A346XTN4-F1
#
_cell.length_a   1.000
_cell.length_b   1.000
_cell.length_c   1.000
_cell.angle_alpha   90.00
_cell.angle_beta   90.00
_cell.angle_gamma   90.00
#
_symmetry.space_group_name_H-M   'P 1'
#
loop_
_entity.id
_entity.type
_entity.pdbx_description
1 polymer ?
#
loop_
_entity_poly.entity_id
_entity_poly.type
_entity_poly.pdbx_seq_one_letter_code
_entity_poly.pdbx_strand_id
1 'polypeptide(L)'
;MVMSRAKGEKRWLRLPDEVRAEVIRRARAGQGRRQILEEVDISVGSFLNVLKPFGGVLRAELATDPSPHRLSLDDRVEIRLGIGRGETYV
;
A
#
# COMPACT_ATOMS: atom_id res chain seq x y z
N MET A 1 13.57 24.52 21.94
CA MET A 1 12.58 24.08 22.96
C MET A 1 11.70 23.02 22.31
N VAL A 2 12.01 21.73 22.48
CA VAL A 2 11.19 20.65 21.90
C VAL A 2 10.04 20.40 22.86
N MET A 3 8.85 20.84 22.47
CA MET A 3 7.62 20.67 23.25
C MET A 3 7.23 19.18 23.27
N SER A 4 7.62 18.47 24.32
CA SER A 4 7.11 17.13 24.65
C SER A 4 5.60 17.20 24.86
N ARG A 5 4.76 16.64 23.97
CA ARG A 5 3.30 16.83 24.07
C ARG A 5 2.40 15.64 23.69
N ALA A 6 1.42 15.49 24.59
CA ALA A 6 0.20 14.67 24.67
C ALA A 6 0.28 13.17 24.27
N LYS A 7 0.16 12.29 25.27
CA LYS A 7 -0.05 10.85 25.13
C LYS A 7 -1.49 10.60 24.65
N GLY A 8 -1.69 10.30 23.36
CA GLY A 8 -3.00 9.84 22.85
C GLY A 8 -3.44 10.40 21.49
N GLU A 9 -2.82 11.46 20.99
CA GLU A 9 -3.15 12.02 19.68
C GLU A 9 -2.58 11.12 18.56
N LYS A 10 -3.44 10.70 17.63
CA LYS A 10 -3.04 9.77 16.56
C LYS A 10 -1.94 10.43 15.72
N ARG A 11 -0.81 9.74 15.55
CA ARG A 11 0.40 10.22 14.85
C ARG A 11 0.12 10.89 13.49
N TRP A 12 -0.91 10.45 12.76
CA TRP A 12 -1.27 11.02 11.46
C TRP A 12 -1.96 12.39 11.54
N LEU A 13 -2.65 12.73 12.63
CA LEU A 13 -3.21 14.07 12.85
C LEU A 13 -2.10 15.12 13.06
N ARG A 14 -0.90 14.67 13.40
CA ARG A 14 0.28 15.51 13.60
C ARG A 14 1.13 15.66 12.34
N LEU A 15 0.77 14.99 11.24
CA LEU A 15 1.47 15.17 9.97
C LEU A 15 1.26 16.60 9.48
N PRO A 16 2.30 17.29 8.99
CA PRO A 16 2.12 18.57 8.33
C PRO A 16 1.11 18.47 7.17
N ASP A 17 0.33 19.52 6.97
CA ASP A 17 -0.71 19.59 5.95
C ASP A 17 -0.15 19.33 4.55
N GLU A 18 1.03 19.89 4.26
CA GLU A 18 1.76 19.70 3.01
C GLU A 18 2.09 18.23 2.75
N VAL A 19 2.51 17.50 3.78
CA VAL A 19 2.82 16.06 3.67
C VAL A 19 1.56 15.26 3.40
N ARG A 20 0.43 15.59 4.04
CA ARG A 20 -0.84 14.93 3.76
C ARG A 20 -1.31 15.20 2.33
N ALA A 21 -1.22 16.45 1.88
CA ALA A 21 -1.58 16.85 0.52
C ALA A 21 -0.73 16.12 -0.52
N GLU A 22 0.57 15.98 -0.27
CA GLU A 22 1.49 15.28 -1.17
C GLU A 22 1.16 13.79 -1.32
N VAL A 23 0.89 13.10 -0.20
CA VAL A 23 0.44 11.70 -0.23
C VAL A 23 -0.85 11.55 -1.05
N ILE A 24 -1.82 12.44 -0.86
CA ILE A 24 -3.09 12.41 -1.59
C ILE A 24 -2.85 12.66 -3.08
N ARG A 25 -2.02 13.65 -3.44
CA ARG A 25 -1.69 13.99 -4.84
C ARG A 25 -1.07 12.80 -5.56
N ARG A 26 -0.08 12.16 -4.95
CA ARG A 26 0.65 11.01 -5.49
C ARG A 26 -0.23 9.76 -5.61
N ALA A 27 -1.04 9.47 -4.58
CA ALA A 27 -2.01 8.37 -4.64
C ALA A 27 -3.07 8.59 -5.73
N ARG A 28 -3.54 9.83 -5.93
CA ARG A 28 -4.45 10.19 -7.04
C ARG A 28 -3.80 10.04 -8.41
N ALA A 29 -2.48 10.23 -8.51
CA ALA A 29 -1.71 9.99 -9.72
C ALA A 29 -1.43 8.48 -9.98
N GLY A 30 -1.87 7.59 -9.08
CA GLY A 30 -1.73 6.15 -9.24
C GLY A 30 -0.37 5.58 -8.83
N GLN A 31 0.45 6.37 -8.14
CA GLN A 31 1.69 5.85 -7.56
C GLN A 31 1.39 4.81 -6.49
N GLY A 32 2.21 3.76 -6.45
CA GLY A 32 2.05 2.65 -5.52
C GLY A 32 2.41 3.05 -4.10
N ARG A 33 1.79 2.40 -3.11
CA ARG A 33 2.09 2.61 -1.68
C ARG A 33 3.60 2.58 -1.39
N ARG A 34 4.31 1.59 -1.95
CA ARG A 34 5.75 1.42 -1.71
C ARG A 34 6.55 2.62 -2.20
N GLN A 35 6.32 3.04 -3.44
CA GLN A 35 6.95 4.22 -4.03
C GLN A 35 6.67 5.48 -3.22
N ILE A 36 5.40 5.70 -2.84
CA ILE A 36 5.02 6.87 -2.03
C ILE A 36 5.74 6.86 -0.68
N LEU A 37 5.87 5.70 -0.02
CA LEU A 37 6.55 5.61 1.29
C LEU A 37 8.08 5.71 1.20
N GLU A 38 8.67 5.39 0.05
CA GLU A 38 10.11 5.60 -0.21
C GLU A 38 10.41 7.09 -0.44
N GLU A 39 9.47 7.82 -1.03
CA GLU A 39 9.62 9.26 -1.33
C GLU A 39 9.09 10.19 -0.22
N VAL A 40 8.16 9.70 0.61
CA VAL A 40 7.54 10.46 1.70
C VAL A 40 7.83 9.75 3.02
N ASP A 41 8.68 10.36 3.87
CA ASP A 41 9.11 9.79 5.15
C ASP A 41 7.99 9.77 6.20
N ILE A 42 7.08 8.81 6.06
CA ILE A 42 5.97 8.57 6.97
C ILE A 42 5.79 7.07 7.20
N SER A 43 5.15 6.72 8.32
CA SER A 43 4.81 5.31 8.56
C SER A 43 3.68 4.82 7.65
N VAL A 44 3.65 3.51 7.39
CA VAL A 44 2.52 2.85 6.69
C VAL A 44 1.18 3.18 7.33
N GLY A 45 1.11 3.18 8.66
CA GLY A 45 -0.12 3.51 9.39
C GLY A 45 -0.56 4.96 9.18
N SER A 46 0.39 5.90 9.09
CA SER A 46 0.12 7.28 8.73
C SER A 46 -0.44 7.41 7.31
N PHE A 47 0.20 6.76 6.34
CA PHE A 47 -0.26 6.70 4.95
C PHE A 47 -1.72 6.21 4.84
N LEU A 48 -2.05 5.09 5.48
CA LEU A 48 -3.40 4.52 5.46
C LEU A 48 -4.43 5.46 6.09
N ASN A 49 -4.08 6.12 7.20
CA ASN A 49 -4.99 7.06 7.85
C ASN A 49 -5.21 8.34 7.02
N VAL A 50 -4.19 8.81 6.28
CA VAL A 50 -4.33 9.94 5.35
C VAL A 50 -5.30 9.62 4.22
N LEU A 51 -5.27 8.39 3.68
CA LEU A 51 -6.14 7.98 2.57
C LEU A 51 -7.52 7.47 3.01
N LYS A 52 -7.69 7.11 4.29
CA LYS A 52 -8.95 6.57 4.83
C LYS A 52 -10.18 7.46 4.55
N PRO A 53 -10.13 8.80 4.72
CA PRO A 53 -11.27 9.66 4.40
C PRO A 53 -11.68 9.63 2.92
N PHE A 54 -10.76 9.27 2.02
CA PHE A 54 -10.99 9.18 0.58
C PHE A 54 -11.42 7.77 0.13
N GLY A 55 -11.86 6.94 1.08
CA GLY A 55 -12.31 5.58 0.84
C GLY A 55 -11.31 4.50 1.23
N GLY A 56 -10.06 4.85 1.58
CA GLY A 56 -9.06 3.91 2.11
C GLY A 56 -8.62 2.77 1.18
N VAL A 57 -9.30 2.61 0.05
CA VAL A 57 -8.97 1.67 -1.01
C VAL A 57 -8.12 2.42 -2.03
N LEU A 58 -6.81 2.17 -2.03
CA LEU A 58 -6.04 2.34 -3.27
C LEU A 58 -6.75 1.47 -4.29
N ARG A 59 -7.36 2.09 -5.30
CA ARG A 59 -8.12 1.34 -6.31
C ARG A 59 -7.21 0.24 -6.88
N ALA A 60 -7.76 -0.93 -7.19
CA ALA A 60 -6.97 -2.09 -7.60
C ALA A 60 -6.12 -1.79 -8.86
N GLU A 61 -6.59 -0.85 -9.68
CA GLU A 61 -5.93 -0.32 -10.89
C GLU A 61 -4.75 0.62 -10.57
N LEU A 62 -4.67 1.13 -9.33
CA LEU A 62 -3.59 1.96 -8.79
C LEU A 62 -2.64 1.17 -7.88
N ALA A 63 -2.94 -0.11 -7.60
CA ALA A 63 -2.01 -1.03 -6.98
C ALA A 63 -0.94 -1.40 -8.01
N THR A 64 0.08 -0.55 -8.12
CA THR A 64 1.24 -0.82 -8.95
C THR A 64 1.99 -2.02 -8.38
N ASP A 65 2.17 -2.98 -9.28
CA ASP A 65 2.74 -4.31 -9.17
C ASP A 65 1.89 -5.39 -8.44
N PRO A 66 1.43 -6.43 -9.17
CA PRO A 66 1.10 -7.68 -8.52
C PRO A 66 2.34 -8.12 -7.74
N SER A 67 2.15 -8.55 -6.50
CA SER A 67 3.21 -9.12 -5.67
C SER A 67 4.10 -10.02 -6.52
N PRO A 68 5.45 -9.96 -6.44
CA PRO A 68 6.31 -10.88 -7.18
C PRO A 68 6.07 -12.35 -6.79
N HIS A 69 5.33 -12.59 -5.70
CA HIS A 69 4.86 -13.91 -5.29
C HIS A 69 3.50 -14.30 -5.88
N ARG A 70 2.85 -13.45 -6.68
CA ARG A 70 1.65 -13.83 -7.42
C ARG A 70 2.07 -14.70 -8.59
N LEU A 71 1.53 -15.91 -8.59
CA LEU A 71 1.57 -16.81 -9.74
C LEU A 71 0.98 -16.11 -10.97
N SER A 72 1.66 -16.24 -12.10
CA SER A 72 1.13 -15.83 -13.39
C SER A 72 -0.12 -16.65 -13.74
N LEU A 73 -0.86 -16.22 -14.77
CA LEU A 73 -1.99 -17.02 -15.25
C LEU A 73 -1.52 -18.40 -15.71
N ASP A 74 -0.37 -18.46 -16.38
CA ASP A 74 0.20 -19.69 -16.91
C ASP A 74 0.63 -20.64 -15.79
N ASP A 75 1.31 -20.13 -14.75
CA ASP A 75 1.67 -20.94 -13.57
C ASP A 75 0.41 -21.53 -12.92
N ARG A 76 -0.68 -20.76 -12.85
CA ARG A 76 -1.95 -21.23 -12.26
C ARG A 76 -2.60 -22.31 -13.12
N VAL A 77 -2.51 -22.19 -14.45
CA VAL A 77 -3.02 -23.21 -15.38
C VAL A 77 -2.19 -24.49 -15.26
N GLU A 78 -0.87 -24.38 -15.20
CA GLU A 78 0.05 -25.51 -15.04
C GLU A 78 -0.24 -26.26 -13.74
N ILE A 79 -0.31 -25.55 -12.61
CA ILE A 79 -0.67 -26.13 -11.30
C ILE A 79 -2.02 -26.86 -11.39
N ARG A 80 -3.03 -26.24 -12.03
CA ARG A 80 -4.36 -26.84 -12.15
C ARG A 80 -4.33 -28.15 -12.94
N LEU A 81 -3.59 -28.20 -14.03
CA LEU A 81 -3.44 -29.40 -14.85
C LEU A 81 -2.63 -30.48 -14.12
N GLY A 82 -1.57 -30.10 -13.42
CA GLY A 82 -0.74 -31.02 -12.61
C GLY A 82 -1.52 -31.69 -11.49
N ILE A 83 -2.34 -30.93 -10.75
CA ILE A 83 -3.26 -31.49 -9.75
C ILE A 83 -4.20 -32.53 -10.40
N GLY A 84 -4.69 -32.26 -11.61
CA GLY A 84 -5.52 -33.21 -12.36
C GLY A 84 -4.81 -34.52 -12.75
N ARG A 85 -3.47 -34.49 -12.83
CA ARG A 85 -2.61 -35.66 -13.09
C ARG A 85 -2.10 -36.35 -11.82
N GLY A 86 -2.43 -35.83 -10.63
CA GLY A 86 -1.90 -36.32 -9.36
C GLY A 86 -0.49 -35.83 -9.03
N GLU A 87 -0.01 -34.80 -9.72
CA GLU A 87 1.29 -34.16 -9.47
C GLU A 87 1.18 -33.15 -8.32
N THR A 88 2.26 -32.98 -7.56
CA THR A 88 2.40 -31.93 -6.54
C THR A 88 3.42 -30.92 -7.01
N TYR A 89 3.10 -29.63 -6.86
CA TYR A 89 4.02 -28.53 -7.16
C TYR A 89 5.18 -28.55 -6.16
N VAL A 90 6.43 -28.59 -6.65
CA VAL A 90 7.66 -28.65 -5.85
C VAL A 90 8.40 -27.33 -5.88
#